data_AF-A0A6A6T857-F1
#
_entry.id   AF-A0A6A6T857-F1
#
_cell.length_a   1.000
_cell.length_b   1.000
_cell.length_c   1.000
_cell.angle_alpha   90.00
_cell.angle_beta   90.00
_cell.angle_gamma   90.00
#
_symmetry.space_group_name_H-M   'P 1'
#
loop_
_entity.id
_entity.type
_entity.pdbx_description
1 polymer ?
#
loop_
_entity_poly.entity_id
_entity_poly.type
_entity_poly.pdbx_seq_one_letter_code
_entity_poly.pdbx_strand_id
1 'polypeptide(L)'
;MIVPIPTALTALLFSAFAVADPYPTYKIKPKVFIISMFDPEAEIWWGIPEFDILAQNITVPGFSPLFPDAHCTANGEVCQLVTGESEINAAVTIASLVASPTFDLTTTYFLIGGIAGVNPEVATICSVTFARYAVQVALQYEFDIREIPDNFTTGYVPQGSTSPDEYPQSIYGTEVFEVNDALRKLAVGFAQTAVLNDSAEAIAYRAHYASDDNIYAAATQPPSVVECDVATSDVYYSGRLLGEAFGNYTKLATNGTGVYCTTAQEDNATLEALIRAHAAGLVDYARIIVMRTASDMDRPYIGEAATTNLFWSNQGAFEPAVKNIYLAGVKVVEGILNGWNSTFAPGVKATNYVGDIFGTIGGTPDFGPGAVFNDNPVTSVGKRGVVRRRVPRK
;
A
#
# COMPACT_ATOMS: atom_id res chain seq x y z
N MET A 1 -69.28 -38.15 21.38
CA MET A 1 -68.49 -39.03 22.27
C MET A 1 -67.04 -38.59 22.14
N ILE A 2 -66.52 -37.92 23.16
CA ILE A 2 -65.20 -37.29 23.18
C ILE A 2 -64.23 -38.31 23.78
N VAL A 3 -63.14 -38.62 23.07
CA VAL A 3 -62.00 -39.38 23.59
C VAL A 3 -60.79 -38.43 23.57
N PRO A 4 -60.07 -38.22 24.70
CA PRO A 4 -58.87 -37.40 24.70
C PRO A 4 -57.66 -38.25 24.29
N ILE A 5 -56.80 -37.69 23.43
CA ILE A 5 -55.48 -38.24 23.10
C ILE A 5 -54.46 -37.53 24.01
N PRO A 6 -53.51 -38.25 24.66
CA PRO A 6 -52.54 -37.63 25.56
C PRO A 6 -51.40 -36.97 24.77
N THR A 7 -51.04 -35.75 25.15
CA THR A 7 -49.84 -35.04 24.69
C THR A 7 -48.60 -35.65 25.35
N ALA A 8 -47.81 -36.40 24.57
CA ALA A 8 -46.47 -36.81 24.96
C ALA A 8 -45.48 -35.67 24.65
N LEU A 9 -44.93 -35.05 25.70
CA LEU A 9 -43.87 -34.06 25.61
C LEU A 9 -42.55 -34.80 25.30
N THR A 10 -42.05 -34.70 24.06
CA THR A 10 -40.75 -35.25 23.68
C THR A 10 -39.68 -34.22 24.01
N ALA A 11 -38.89 -34.47 25.06
CA ALA A 11 -37.71 -33.67 25.36
C ALA A 11 -36.60 -34.00 24.35
N LEU A 12 -36.37 -33.10 23.38
CA LEU A 12 -35.22 -33.13 22.50
C LEU A 12 -33.96 -32.75 23.29
N LEU A 13 -33.17 -33.75 23.65
CA LEU A 13 -31.79 -33.58 24.12
C LEU A 13 -30.95 -33.01 22.96
N PHE A 14 -30.74 -31.70 22.95
CA PHE A 14 -29.68 -31.10 22.15
C PHE A 14 -28.34 -31.57 22.72
N SER A 15 -27.72 -32.55 22.06
CA SER A 15 -26.31 -32.85 22.25
C SER A 15 -25.53 -31.66 21.71
N ALA A 16 -25.02 -30.81 22.60
CA ALA A 16 -24.06 -29.79 22.27
C ALA A 16 -22.79 -30.50 21.80
N PHE A 17 -22.63 -30.66 20.49
CA PHE A 17 -21.33 -30.89 19.91
C PHE A 17 -20.51 -29.64 20.23
N ALA A 18 -19.52 -29.78 21.12
CA ALA A 18 -18.49 -28.79 21.28
C ALA A 18 -17.77 -28.69 19.93
N VAL A 19 -18.10 -27.65 19.15
CA VAL A 19 -17.26 -27.23 18.03
C VAL A 19 -15.93 -26.87 18.69
N ALA A 20 -14.90 -27.66 18.44
CA ALA A 20 -13.54 -27.30 18.84
C ALA A 20 -13.28 -25.91 18.27
N ASP A 21 -12.90 -24.97 19.13
CA ASP A 21 -12.55 -23.62 18.71
C ASP A 21 -11.42 -23.76 17.69
N PRO A 22 -11.62 -23.37 16.41
CA PRO A 22 -10.63 -23.61 15.36
C PRO A 22 -9.37 -22.76 15.56
N TYR A 23 -9.35 -21.89 16.56
CA TYR A 23 -8.28 -20.97 16.84
C TYR A 23 -7.31 -21.54 17.89
N PRO A 24 -5.99 -21.40 17.68
CA PRO A 24 -5.00 -21.84 18.66
C PRO A 24 -5.23 -21.17 20.02
N THR A 25 -4.94 -21.89 21.10
CA THR A 25 -5.08 -21.38 22.49
C THR A 25 -4.11 -20.24 22.81
N TYR A 26 -3.15 -19.95 21.91
CA TYR A 26 -2.28 -18.79 21.94
C TYR A 26 -2.38 -18.02 20.61
N LYS A 27 -2.28 -16.69 20.67
CA LYS A 27 -2.22 -15.84 19.48
C LYS A 27 -0.80 -15.79 18.91
N ILE A 28 -0.66 -15.85 17.60
CA ILE A 28 0.60 -15.57 16.93
C ILE A 28 0.87 -14.07 17.05
N LYS A 29 2.07 -13.69 17.49
CA LYS A 29 2.45 -12.28 17.69
C LYS A 29 3.66 -11.93 16.82
N PRO A 30 3.47 -11.64 15.53
CA PRO A 30 4.56 -11.34 14.62
C PRO A 30 5.28 -10.06 15.05
N LYS A 31 6.61 -10.09 15.00
CA LYS A 31 7.42 -8.87 15.05
C LYS A 31 7.34 -8.16 13.70
N VAL A 32 7.38 -8.92 12.61
CA VAL A 32 7.26 -8.42 11.23
C VAL A 32 6.19 -9.20 10.48
N PHE A 33 5.36 -8.48 9.74
CA PHE A 33 4.41 -9.04 8.77
C PHE A 33 4.74 -8.49 7.39
N ILE A 34 5.17 -9.36 6.47
CA ILE A 34 5.49 -9.05 5.09
C ILE A 34 4.20 -9.12 4.28
N ILE A 35 3.92 -8.08 3.49
CA ILE A 35 2.74 -8.01 2.63
C ILE A 35 3.23 -7.99 1.19
N SER A 36 2.92 -9.06 0.47
CA SER A 36 3.11 -9.21 -0.98
C SER A 36 1.76 -9.12 -1.68
N MET A 37 1.73 -8.94 -2.99
CA MET A 37 0.50 -8.74 -3.78
C MET A 37 0.20 -9.92 -4.70
N PHE A 38 1.23 -10.61 -5.19
CA PHE A 38 1.12 -11.80 -6.03
C PHE A 38 2.34 -12.74 -5.88
N ASP A 39 2.30 -13.90 -6.55
CA ASP A 39 3.23 -15.02 -6.30
C ASP A 39 4.72 -14.65 -6.41
N PRO A 40 5.27 -14.12 -7.52
CA PRO A 40 6.67 -13.70 -7.60
C PRO A 40 7.19 -12.86 -6.43
N GLU A 41 6.40 -11.91 -5.93
CA GLU A 41 6.77 -11.09 -4.77
C GLU A 41 6.76 -11.87 -3.46
N ALA A 42 5.91 -12.90 -3.37
CA ALA A 42 5.80 -13.75 -2.20
C ALA A 42 6.91 -14.83 -2.18
N GLU A 43 7.08 -15.50 -3.30
CA GLU A 43 8.00 -16.62 -3.52
C GLU A 43 9.46 -16.24 -3.29
N ILE A 44 9.83 -14.98 -3.49
CA ILE A 44 11.20 -14.51 -3.26
C ILE A 44 11.66 -14.62 -1.80
N TRP A 45 10.72 -14.77 -0.87
CA TRP A 45 10.97 -14.96 0.56
C TRP A 45 11.07 -16.44 0.96
N TRP A 46 10.81 -17.36 0.04
CA TRP A 46 10.73 -18.79 0.35
C TRP A 46 12.10 -19.46 0.22
N GLY A 47 12.45 -20.32 1.18
CA GLY A 47 13.72 -21.06 1.17
C GLY A 47 14.97 -20.19 1.33
N ILE A 48 14.82 -18.95 1.81
CA ILE A 48 15.96 -18.07 2.11
C ILE A 48 16.72 -18.55 3.37
N PRO A 49 18.02 -18.26 3.49
CA PRO A 49 18.82 -18.75 4.63
C PRO A 49 18.49 -18.08 5.97
N GLU A 50 17.89 -16.88 5.97
CA GLU A 50 17.66 -16.08 7.17
C GLU A 50 16.50 -16.63 8.03
N PHE A 51 15.45 -17.14 7.39
CA PHE A 51 14.30 -17.74 8.06
C PHE A 51 13.47 -18.62 7.11
N ASP A 52 12.78 -19.60 7.68
CA ASP A 52 11.79 -20.42 6.97
C ASP A 52 10.38 -19.86 7.18
N ILE A 53 9.90 -19.05 6.22
CA ILE A 53 8.58 -18.42 6.29
C ILE A 53 7.42 -19.41 6.13
N LEU A 54 7.66 -20.60 5.57
CA LEU A 54 6.64 -21.60 5.27
C LEU A 54 6.45 -22.63 6.40
N ALA A 55 7.13 -22.45 7.53
CA ALA A 55 7.09 -23.38 8.65
C ALA A 55 5.69 -23.56 9.27
N GLN A 56 4.84 -22.52 9.20
CA GLN A 56 3.44 -22.55 9.59
C GLN A 56 2.57 -22.01 8.47
N ASN A 57 1.46 -22.70 8.20
CA ASN A 57 0.43 -22.22 7.27
C ASN A 57 -0.90 -22.02 8.01
N ILE A 58 -1.46 -20.81 7.91
CA ILE A 58 -2.67 -20.39 8.62
C ILE A 58 -3.69 -19.86 7.62
N THR A 59 -4.75 -20.62 7.36
CA THR A 59 -5.87 -20.14 6.56
C THR A 59 -6.67 -19.08 7.31
N VAL A 60 -6.85 -17.90 6.71
CA VAL A 60 -7.57 -16.77 7.31
C VAL A 60 -8.85 -16.50 6.52
N PRO A 61 -10.05 -16.65 7.13
CA PRO A 61 -11.29 -16.32 6.46
C PRO A 61 -11.32 -14.85 5.99
N GLY A 62 -11.64 -14.65 4.71
CA GLY A 62 -11.71 -13.32 4.09
C GLY A 62 -10.45 -12.90 3.34
N PHE A 63 -9.36 -13.68 3.40
CA PHE A 63 -8.25 -13.52 2.46
C PHE A 63 -8.71 -13.82 1.03
N SER A 64 -7.93 -13.33 0.05
CA SER A 64 -8.13 -13.65 -1.37
C SER A 64 -8.29 -15.17 -1.56
N PRO A 65 -9.28 -15.64 -2.34
CA PRO A 65 -9.43 -17.07 -2.63
C PRO A 65 -8.23 -17.68 -3.37
N LEU A 66 -7.41 -16.85 -4.04
CA LEU A 66 -6.16 -17.28 -4.66
C LEU A 66 -5.03 -17.47 -3.63
N PHE A 67 -5.10 -16.71 -2.53
CA PHE A 67 -4.08 -16.65 -1.50
C PHE A 67 -4.71 -16.69 -0.10
N PRO A 68 -5.37 -17.81 0.28
CA PRO A 68 -6.22 -17.86 1.47
C PRO A 68 -5.44 -17.92 2.80
N ASP A 69 -4.11 -17.89 2.72
CA ASP A 69 -3.20 -18.34 3.75
C ASP A 69 -2.22 -17.24 4.16
N ALA A 70 -1.93 -17.17 5.46
CA ALA A 70 -0.75 -16.51 6.01
C ALA A 70 0.33 -17.55 6.32
N HIS A 71 1.56 -17.25 5.96
CA HIS A 71 2.72 -18.09 6.22
C HIS A 71 3.55 -17.48 7.35
N CYS A 72 4.01 -18.27 8.31
CA CYS A 72 4.82 -17.79 9.41
C CYS A 72 6.01 -18.70 9.71
N THR A 73 7.07 -18.10 10.26
CA THR A 73 8.17 -18.86 10.84
C THR A 73 7.71 -19.74 11.99
N ALA A 74 8.47 -20.79 12.33
CA ALA A 74 8.08 -21.75 13.37
C ALA A 74 7.82 -21.11 14.75
N ASN A 75 8.51 -20.00 15.06
CA ASN A 75 8.30 -19.21 16.27
C ASN A 75 7.25 -18.10 16.13
N GLY A 76 6.70 -17.91 14.92
CA GLY A 76 5.69 -16.90 14.63
C GLY A 76 6.18 -15.44 14.65
N GLU A 77 7.50 -15.21 14.66
CA GLU A 77 8.07 -13.86 14.74
C GLU A 77 8.05 -13.12 13.39
N VAL A 78 8.12 -13.83 12.27
CA VAL A 78 7.95 -13.26 10.94
C VAL A 78 6.80 -13.99 10.26
N CYS A 79 5.86 -13.23 9.73
CA CYS A 79 4.76 -13.75 8.93
C CYS A 79 4.71 -13.05 7.57
N GLN A 80 4.02 -13.65 6.62
CA GLN A 80 3.79 -13.16 5.28
C GLN A 80 2.36 -13.46 4.84
N LEU A 81 1.78 -12.59 4.03
CA LEU A 81 0.58 -12.88 3.25
C LEU A 81 0.71 -12.34 1.84
N VAL A 82 -0.19 -12.78 0.97
CA VAL A 82 -0.39 -12.23 -0.37
C VAL A 82 -1.78 -11.62 -0.45
N THR A 83 -1.89 -10.34 -0.78
CA THR A 83 -3.19 -9.66 -0.80
C THR A 83 -4.07 -10.08 -1.96
N GLY A 84 -3.46 -10.42 -3.09
CA GLY A 84 -4.05 -10.26 -4.42
C GLY A 84 -3.87 -8.83 -4.92
N GLU A 85 -3.78 -8.69 -6.24
CA GLU A 85 -3.60 -7.41 -6.92
C GLU A 85 -4.85 -6.53 -6.84
N SER A 86 -4.67 -5.21 -6.95
CA SER A 86 -5.69 -4.16 -6.88
C SER A 86 -6.27 -3.87 -5.48
N GLU A 87 -6.76 -2.63 -5.33
CA GLU A 87 -7.20 -2.03 -4.07
C GLU A 87 -8.23 -2.88 -3.32
N ILE A 88 -9.19 -3.47 -4.03
CA ILE A 88 -10.28 -4.23 -3.38
C ILE A 88 -9.73 -5.48 -2.69
N ASN A 89 -8.84 -6.21 -3.34
CA ASN A 89 -8.24 -7.41 -2.75
C ASN A 89 -7.36 -7.04 -1.55
N ALA A 90 -6.55 -5.99 -1.69
CA ALA A 90 -5.73 -5.45 -0.60
C ALA A 90 -6.57 -5.04 0.62
N ALA A 91 -7.61 -4.23 0.42
CA ALA A 91 -8.46 -3.77 1.52
C ALA A 91 -9.15 -4.94 2.25
N VAL A 92 -9.73 -5.90 1.50
CA VAL A 92 -10.47 -7.02 2.08
C VAL A 92 -9.54 -8.00 2.80
N THR A 93 -8.40 -8.35 2.20
CA THR A 93 -7.43 -9.26 2.81
C THR A 93 -6.85 -8.67 4.10
N ILE A 94 -6.42 -7.41 4.09
CA ILE A 94 -5.82 -6.76 5.27
C ILE A 94 -6.87 -6.52 6.36
N ALA A 95 -8.09 -6.11 6.02
CA ALA A 95 -9.18 -6.00 6.99
C ALA A 95 -9.52 -7.35 7.65
N SER A 96 -9.41 -8.44 6.89
CA SER A 96 -9.61 -9.81 7.40
C SER A 96 -8.46 -10.25 8.30
N LEU A 97 -7.21 -9.89 7.98
CA LEU A 97 -6.04 -10.16 8.82
C LEU A 97 -6.22 -9.52 10.19
N VAL A 98 -6.49 -8.20 10.23
CA VAL A 98 -6.54 -7.45 11.49
C VAL A 98 -7.74 -7.82 12.36
N ALA A 99 -8.83 -8.31 11.75
CA ALA A 99 -10.00 -8.81 12.47
C ALA A 99 -9.83 -10.26 12.97
N SER A 100 -8.85 -11.00 12.46
CA SER A 100 -8.63 -12.40 12.80
C SER A 100 -8.23 -12.56 14.27
N PRO A 101 -8.90 -13.43 15.05
CA PRO A 101 -8.54 -13.67 16.45
C PRO A 101 -7.21 -14.42 16.60
N THR A 102 -6.68 -14.99 15.52
CA THR A 102 -5.44 -15.78 15.48
C THR A 102 -4.19 -14.94 15.77
N PHE A 103 -4.21 -13.66 15.43
CA PHE A 103 -3.05 -12.78 15.52
C PHE A 103 -3.20 -11.72 16.63
N ASP A 104 -2.09 -11.40 17.30
CA ASP A 104 -1.91 -10.17 18.06
C ASP A 104 -0.95 -9.27 17.27
N LEU A 105 -1.50 -8.24 16.64
CA LEU A 105 -0.76 -7.35 15.74
C LEU A 105 -0.42 -5.99 16.38
N THR A 106 -0.67 -5.84 17.68
CA THR A 106 -0.57 -4.56 18.39
C THR A 106 0.84 -3.97 18.39
N THR A 107 1.87 -4.80 18.21
CA THR A 107 3.28 -4.39 18.17
C THR A 107 3.97 -4.76 16.85
N THR A 108 3.23 -5.23 15.86
CA THR A 108 3.79 -5.75 14.61
C THR A 108 4.24 -4.61 13.69
N TYR A 109 5.40 -4.80 13.05
CA TYR A 109 5.82 -3.99 11.92
C TYR A 109 5.31 -4.59 10.62
N PHE A 110 4.70 -3.76 9.78
CA PHE A 110 4.23 -4.19 8.47
C PHE A 110 5.22 -3.72 7.41
N LEU A 111 5.77 -4.66 6.65
CA LEU A 111 6.61 -4.38 5.48
C LEU A 111 5.78 -4.69 4.23
N ILE A 112 5.23 -3.66 3.62
CA ILE A 112 4.60 -3.75 2.31
C ILE A 112 5.74 -3.79 1.30
N GLY A 113 5.93 -4.92 0.63
CA GLY A 113 7.10 -5.20 -0.20
C GLY A 113 6.71 -5.84 -1.52
N GLY A 114 6.67 -5.02 -2.56
CA GLY A 114 6.29 -5.43 -3.91
C GLY A 114 7.08 -4.74 -5.02
N ILE A 115 6.80 -5.07 -6.27
CA ILE A 115 7.28 -4.33 -7.43
C ILE A 115 6.39 -3.09 -7.69
N ALA A 116 6.85 -2.23 -8.59
CA ALA A 116 6.18 -1.01 -9.01
C ALA A 116 6.72 -0.53 -10.37
N GLY A 117 5.91 0.22 -11.11
CA GLY A 117 6.43 1.09 -12.16
C GLY A 117 7.19 2.26 -11.55
N VAL A 118 8.18 2.82 -12.24
CA VAL A 118 9.03 3.91 -11.73
C VAL A 118 8.96 5.16 -12.61
N ASN A 119 8.90 6.32 -11.97
CA ASN A 119 9.00 7.62 -12.61
C ASN A 119 10.48 7.90 -12.97
N PRO A 120 10.82 7.99 -14.28
CA PRO A 120 12.20 8.19 -14.74
C PRO A 120 12.81 9.55 -14.36
N GLU A 121 12.01 10.51 -13.91
CA GLU A 121 12.50 11.81 -13.40
C GLU A 121 13.16 11.68 -12.02
N VAL A 122 12.84 10.62 -11.26
CA VAL A 122 13.22 10.48 -9.85
C VAL A 122 14.13 9.27 -9.62
N ALA A 123 13.87 8.15 -10.30
CA ALA A 123 14.61 6.90 -10.10
C ALA A 123 14.74 6.11 -11.41
N THR A 124 15.36 4.94 -11.32
CA THR A 124 15.56 4.01 -12.44
C THR A 124 14.98 2.65 -12.14
N ILE A 125 14.77 1.85 -13.17
CA ILE A 125 14.40 0.44 -13.06
C ILE A 125 15.42 -0.34 -12.23
N CYS A 126 14.95 -1.38 -11.55
CA CYS A 126 15.65 -2.18 -10.54
C CYS A 126 15.96 -1.45 -9.22
N SER A 127 15.72 -0.13 -9.08
CA SER A 127 15.87 0.56 -7.79
C SER A 127 14.87 0.08 -6.75
N VAL A 128 15.19 0.32 -5.48
CA VAL A 128 14.30 0.07 -4.33
C VAL A 128 13.88 1.42 -3.75
N THR A 129 12.58 1.66 -3.60
CA THR A 129 12.04 2.91 -3.09
C THR A 129 11.34 2.72 -1.76
N PHE A 130 11.36 3.76 -0.92
CA PHE A 130 10.66 3.79 0.37
C PHE A 130 9.74 5.00 0.43
N ALA A 131 8.43 4.74 0.49
CA ALA A 131 7.40 5.76 0.45
C ALA A 131 7.18 6.41 1.83
N ARG A 132 7.02 7.75 1.88
CA ARG A 132 6.45 8.44 3.06
C ARG A 132 4.95 8.64 2.88
N TYR A 133 4.52 9.01 1.67
CA TYR A 133 3.14 9.14 1.27
C TYR A 133 2.72 8.03 0.32
N ALA A 134 1.49 7.56 0.48
CA ALA A 134 0.74 6.87 -0.56
C ALA A 134 -0.43 7.75 -1.00
N VAL A 135 -0.48 8.09 -2.29
CA VAL A 135 -1.45 9.03 -2.85
C VAL A 135 -2.33 8.32 -3.86
N GLN A 136 -3.64 8.35 -3.67
CA GLN A 136 -4.60 7.79 -4.61
C GLN A 136 -4.80 8.79 -5.76
N VAL A 137 -4.03 8.63 -6.83
CA VAL A 137 -3.97 9.61 -7.93
C VAL A 137 -5.13 9.50 -8.91
N ALA A 138 -5.87 8.40 -8.91
CA ALA A 138 -7.02 8.19 -9.78
C ALA A 138 -8.38 8.44 -9.10
N LEU A 139 -8.41 8.80 -7.81
CA LEU A 139 -9.64 9.23 -7.12
C LEU A 139 -9.99 10.68 -7.47
N GLN A 140 -10.35 10.88 -8.73
CA GLN A 140 -10.66 12.16 -9.35
C GLN A 140 -11.85 11.97 -10.32
N TYR A 141 -12.41 13.06 -10.83
CA TYR A 141 -13.21 12.95 -12.05
C TYR A 141 -12.27 12.67 -13.23
N GLU A 142 -12.70 11.80 -14.14
CA GLU A 142 -11.99 11.52 -15.38
C GLU A 142 -12.89 11.88 -16.57
N PHE A 143 -12.36 12.71 -17.45
CA PHE A 143 -12.94 13.03 -18.75
C PHE A 143 -12.06 12.44 -19.85
N ASP A 144 -12.68 11.98 -20.94
CA ASP A 144 -11.94 11.57 -22.12
C ASP A 144 -11.08 12.73 -22.62
N ILE A 145 -9.78 12.52 -22.78
CA ILE A 145 -8.82 13.57 -23.17
C ILE A 145 -9.14 14.18 -24.55
N ARG A 146 -9.97 13.53 -25.37
CA ARG A 146 -10.42 14.05 -26.68
C ARG A 146 -11.60 15.02 -26.55
N GLU A 147 -12.24 15.06 -25.39
CA GLU A 147 -13.43 15.86 -25.09
C GLU A 147 -13.16 16.99 -24.09
N ILE A 148 -11.95 17.08 -23.54
CA ILE A 148 -11.56 18.17 -22.63
C ILE A 148 -11.43 19.52 -23.38
N PRO A 149 -11.67 20.65 -22.71
CA PRO A 149 -11.43 21.96 -23.29
C PRO A 149 -9.92 22.25 -23.42
N ASP A 150 -9.56 23.13 -24.37
CA ASP A 150 -8.15 23.46 -24.69
C ASP A 150 -7.33 24.02 -23.50
N ASN A 151 -7.99 24.50 -22.44
CA ASN A 151 -7.32 25.03 -21.25
C ASN A 151 -6.98 23.96 -20.20
N PHE A 152 -7.40 22.70 -20.38
CA PHE A 152 -7.05 21.60 -19.47
C PHE A 152 -5.82 20.87 -19.97
N THR A 153 -4.89 20.58 -19.05
CA THR A 153 -3.67 19.82 -19.37
C THR A 153 -3.88 18.30 -19.21
N THR A 154 -4.97 17.89 -18.60
CA THR A 154 -5.32 16.50 -18.31
C THR A 154 -6.83 16.31 -18.20
N GLY A 155 -7.30 15.07 -18.42
CA GLY A 155 -8.69 14.67 -18.18
C GLY A 155 -9.03 14.44 -16.71
N TYR A 156 -8.03 14.44 -15.83
CA TYR A 156 -8.23 14.26 -14.39
C TYR A 156 -8.50 15.59 -13.69
N VAL A 157 -9.63 15.68 -12.99
CA VAL A 157 -10.02 16.87 -12.21
C VAL A 157 -10.34 16.43 -10.77
N PRO A 158 -9.72 17.03 -9.74
CA PRO A 158 -9.97 16.65 -8.36
C PRO A 158 -11.46 16.71 -7.97
N GLN A 159 -11.89 15.77 -7.11
CA GLN A 159 -13.30 15.64 -6.70
C GLN A 159 -13.84 16.94 -6.10
N GLY A 160 -14.96 17.41 -6.64
CA GLY A 160 -15.60 18.67 -6.23
C GLY A 160 -14.96 19.95 -6.78
N SER A 161 -13.87 19.84 -7.55
CA SER A 161 -13.22 20.96 -8.24
C SER A 161 -13.73 21.11 -9.68
N THR A 162 -13.35 22.22 -10.32
CA THR A 162 -13.69 22.54 -11.72
C THR A 162 -12.47 22.77 -12.60
N SER A 163 -11.25 22.68 -12.05
CA SER A 163 -9.99 22.76 -12.80
C SER A 163 -8.97 21.72 -12.25
N PRO A 164 -8.05 21.16 -13.07
CA PRO A 164 -7.07 20.17 -12.65
C PRO A 164 -6.09 20.63 -11.54
N ASP A 165 -5.89 21.93 -11.37
CA ASP A 165 -4.95 22.54 -10.41
C ASP A 165 -5.60 22.95 -9.08
N GLU A 166 -6.90 22.75 -8.93
CA GLU A 166 -7.65 23.06 -7.71
C GLU A 166 -7.61 21.90 -6.71
N TYR A 167 -7.28 22.19 -5.46
CA TYR A 167 -7.33 21.20 -4.37
C TYR A 167 -8.73 20.56 -4.28
N PRO A 168 -8.86 19.23 -4.09
CA PRO A 168 -10.17 18.57 -4.02
C PRO A 168 -11.08 19.19 -2.94
N GLN A 169 -12.29 19.58 -3.36
CA GLN A 169 -13.31 20.13 -2.48
C GLN A 169 -14.21 19.06 -1.86
N SER A 170 -14.21 17.85 -2.41
CA SER A 170 -14.89 16.68 -1.86
C SER A 170 -13.87 15.60 -1.50
N ILE A 171 -13.60 15.46 -0.21
CA ILE A 171 -12.65 14.49 0.35
C ILE A 171 -13.39 13.24 0.85
N TYR A 172 -12.93 12.06 0.45
CA TYR A 172 -13.48 10.76 0.80
C TYR A 172 -12.71 10.10 1.95
N GLY A 173 -11.46 10.51 2.18
CA GLY A 173 -10.62 10.07 3.30
C GLY A 173 -9.48 9.12 2.93
N THR A 174 -9.35 8.81 1.64
CA THR A 174 -8.39 7.81 1.11
C THR A 174 -7.43 8.40 0.09
N GLU A 175 -7.47 9.72 -0.10
CA GLU A 175 -6.65 10.47 -1.03
C GLU A 175 -5.16 10.37 -0.68
N VAL A 176 -4.81 10.55 0.60
CA VAL A 176 -3.43 10.60 1.07
C VAL A 176 -3.31 9.92 2.42
N PHE A 177 -2.30 9.06 2.54
CA PHE A 177 -1.83 8.48 3.78
C PHE A 177 -0.36 8.82 3.98
N GLU A 178 0.04 9.16 5.20
CA GLU A 178 1.43 9.40 5.60
C GLU A 178 1.89 8.37 6.64
N VAL A 179 3.01 7.71 6.36
CA VAL A 179 3.66 6.77 7.29
C VAL A 179 4.78 7.45 8.10
N ASN A 180 5.29 6.75 9.10
CA ASN A 180 6.32 7.25 10.01
C ASN A 180 7.68 7.45 9.30
N ASP A 181 8.07 8.70 9.05
CA ASP A 181 9.30 9.03 8.31
C ASP A 181 10.58 8.63 9.08
N ALA A 182 10.55 8.65 10.41
CA ALA A 182 11.67 8.19 11.22
C ALA A 182 11.88 6.68 11.07
N LEU A 183 10.80 5.90 10.99
CA LEU A 183 10.86 4.46 10.69
C LEU A 183 11.31 4.21 9.25
N ARG A 184 10.78 4.99 8.28
CA ARG A 184 11.18 4.93 6.87
C ARG A 184 12.70 5.10 6.72
N LYS A 185 13.28 6.11 7.37
CA LYS A 185 14.73 6.38 7.37
C LYS A 185 15.57 5.25 7.96
N LEU A 186 15.09 4.60 9.02
CA LEU A 186 15.76 3.41 9.57
C LEU A 186 15.74 2.26 8.55
N ALA A 187 14.59 2.01 7.92
CA ALA A 187 14.46 0.98 6.90
C ALA A 187 15.38 1.23 5.70
N VAL A 188 15.44 2.47 5.21
CA VAL A 188 16.38 2.91 4.16
C VAL A 188 17.83 2.65 4.58
N GLY A 189 18.21 3.00 5.80
CA GLY A 189 19.57 2.76 6.30
C GLY A 189 19.95 1.28 6.33
N PHE A 190 19.01 0.37 6.62
CA PHE A 190 19.25 -1.07 6.51
C PHE A 190 19.34 -1.52 5.04
N ALA A 191 18.37 -1.12 4.23
CA ALA A 191 18.27 -1.51 2.82
C ALA A 191 19.49 -1.06 1.99
N GLN A 192 20.08 0.10 2.32
CA GLN A 192 21.29 0.62 1.65
C GLN A 192 22.52 -0.29 1.79
N THR A 193 22.50 -1.25 2.72
CA THR A 193 23.57 -2.24 2.86
C THR A 193 23.46 -3.40 1.84
N ALA A 194 22.33 -3.49 1.14
CA ALA A 194 22.11 -4.51 0.12
C ALA A 194 22.90 -4.21 -1.16
N VAL A 195 23.39 -5.28 -1.79
CA VAL A 195 23.88 -5.22 -3.17
C VAL A 195 22.68 -5.50 -4.06
N LEU A 196 22.18 -4.46 -4.73
CA LEU A 196 21.02 -4.59 -5.62
C LEU A 196 21.39 -5.33 -6.91
N ASN A 197 20.46 -6.15 -7.38
CA ASN A 197 20.51 -6.86 -8.63
C ASN A 197 20.16 -5.92 -9.80
N ASP A 198 20.76 -6.22 -10.96
CA ASP A 198 20.54 -5.52 -12.22
C ASP A 198 20.69 -6.53 -13.38
N SER A 199 20.23 -6.19 -14.58
CA SER A 199 20.37 -7.02 -15.78
C SER A 199 21.05 -6.26 -16.93
N ALA A 200 21.67 -6.99 -17.85
CA ALA A 200 22.27 -6.38 -19.04
C ALA A 200 21.22 -5.68 -19.90
N GLU A 201 20.03 -6.27 -19.99
CA GLU A 201 18.86 -5.74 -20.68
C GLU A 201 18.36 -4.44 -20.04
N ALA A 202 18.28 -4.37 -18.70
CA ALA A 202 17.86 -3.15 -18.00
C ALA A 202 18.90 -2.03 -18.09
N ILE A 203 20.19 -2.36 -18.08
CA ILE A 203 21.27 -1.39 -18.34
C ILE A 203 21.16 -0.84 -19.76
N ALA A 204 20.92 -1.70 -20.75
CA ALA A 204 20.75 -1.27 -22.14
C ALA A 204 19.48 -0.42 -22.32
N TYR A 205 18.36 -0.84 -21.73
CA TYR A 205 17.07 -0.15 -21.85
C TYR A 205 17.13 1.27 -21.27
N ARG A 206 17.68 1.43 -20.06
CA ARG A 206 17.71 2.74 -19.40
C ARG A 206 18.59 3.78 -20.10
N ALA A 207 19.51 3.34 -20.97
CA ALA A 207 20.30 4.25 -21.81
C ALA A 207 19.44 5.06 -22.79
N HIS A 208 18.24 4.58 -23.16
CA HIS A 208 17.30 5.32 -24.00
C HIS A 208 16.75 6.59 -23.33
N TYR A 209 16.83 6.69 -22.00
CA TYR A 209 16.36 7.85 -21.24
C TYR A 209 17.37 9.01 -21.21
N ALA A 210 18.56 8.85 -21.79
CA ALA A 210 19.48 9.97 -21.97
C ALA A 210 18.89 11.02 -22.92
N SER A 211 18.72 12.25 -22.44
CA SER A 211 18.15 13.37 -23.21
C SER A 211 18.95 14.66 -23.02
N ASP A 212 18.86 15.58 -24.00
CA ASP A 212 19.61 16.84 -23.99
C ASP A 212 19.19 17.79 -22.85
N ASP A 213 17.92 17.76 -22.45
CA ASP A 213 17.35 18.54 -21.35
C ASP A 213 17.54 17.89 -19.97
N ASN A 214 18.08 16.67 -19.94
CA ASN A 214 18.43 15.91 -18.75
C ASN A 214 17.25 15.68 -17.78
N ILE A 215 16.00 15.69 -18.27
CA ILE A 215 14.81 15.49 -17.42
C ILE A 215 14.76 14.09 -16.79
N TYR A 216 15.34 13.09 -17.47
CA TYR A 216 15.40 11.69 -17.02
C TYR A 216 16.82 11.26 -16.62
N ALA A 217 17.62 12.19 -16.09
CA ALA A 217 18.97 11.91 -15.62
C ALA A 217 19.02 10.73 -14.63
N ALA A 218 18.05 10.67 -13.71
CA ALA A 218 17.95 9.62 -12.70
C ALA A 218 17.73 8.23 -13.32
N ALA A 219 16.91 8.13 -14.37
CA ALA A 219 16.66 6.88 -15.09
C ALA A 219 17.93 6.26 -15.67
N THR A 220 18.93 7.07 -16.06
CA THR A 220 20.16 6.56 -16.68
C THR A 220 21.16 5.93 -15.70
N GLN A 221 20.92 6.04 -14.39
CA GLN A 221 21.86 5.59 -13.36
C GLN A 221 21.74 4.08 -13.06
N PRO A 222 22.71 3.48 -12.34
CA PRO A 222 22.54 2.17 -11.71
C PRO A 222 21.43 2.19 -10.63
N PRO A 223 20.82 1.03 -10.30
CA PRO A 223 19.80 0.97 -9.26
C PRO A 223 20.36 1.35 -7.90
N SER A 224 19.52 1.99 -7.08
CA SER A 224 19.87 2.44 -5.74
C SER A 224 18.66 2.40 -4.81
N VAL A 225 18.88 2.68 -3.53
CA VAL A 225 17.80 2.87 -2.56
C VAL A 225 17.39 4.34 -2.52
N VAL A 226 16.12 4.63 -2.76
CA VAL A 226 15.59 6.00 -2.94
C VAL A 226 14.46 6.29 -1.95
N GLU A 227 14.55 7.43 -1.27
CA GLU A 227 13.44 7.98 -0.48
C GLU A 227 12.55 8.84 -1.37
N CYS A 228 11.29 8.44 -1.55
CA CYS A 228 10.32 9.15 -2.36
C CYS A 228 8.91 8.71 -1.96
N ASP A 229 7.91 8.74 -2.84
CA ASP A 229 6.50 8.45 -2.54
C ASP A 229 5.81 7.67 -3.66
N VAL A 230 4.72 6.98 -3.28
CA VAL A 230 4.00 6.07 -4.17
C VAL A 230 2.65 6.65 -4.61
N ALA A 231 2.36 6.53 -5.89
CA ALA A 231 1.06 6.80 -6.47
C ALA A 231 0.26 5.50 -6.59
N THR A 232 -0.90 5.44 -5.96
CA THR A 232 -1.85 4.33 -6.07
C THR A 232 -2.87 4.60 -7.16
N SER A 233 -3.16 3.61 -7.99
CA SER A 233 -4.29 3.61 -8.94
C SER A 233 -4.73 2.19 -9.28
N ASP A 234 -6.04 1.94 -9.33
CA ASP A 234 -6.58 0.70 -9.90
C ASP A 234 -6.34 0.58 -11.42
N VAL A 235 -6.10 1.69 -12.13
CA VAL A 235 -5.78 1.66 -13.57
C VAL A 235 -4.28 1.53 -13.73
N TYR A 236 -3.85 0.49 -14.45
CA TYR A 236 -2.46 0.40 -14.90
C TYR A 236 -2.25 1.37 -16.06
N TYR A 237 -1.50 2.45 -15.83
CA TYR A 237 -1.32 3.53 -16.80
C TYR A 237 0.09 3.60 -17.37
N SER A 238 0.20 4.18 -18.56
CA SER A 238 1.49 4.65 -19.07
C SER A 238 1.35 5.90 -19.92
N GLY A 239 2.36 6.77 -19.84
CA GLY A 239 2.50 7.93 -20.71
C GLY A 239 2.96 9.18 -19.98
N ARG A 240 3.80 9.99 -20.65
CA ARG A 240 4.39 11.20 -20.07
C ARG A 240 3.35 12.15 -19.48
N LEU A 241 2.27 12.43 -20.21
CA LEU A 241 1.24 13.38 -19.77
C LEU A 241 0.44 12.87 -18.55
N LEU A 242 0.17 11.56 -18.46
CA LEU A 242 -0.46 10.98 -17.27
C LEU A 242 0.50 11.02 -16.08
N GLY A 243 1.77 10.67 -16.30
CA GLY A 243 2.81 10.78 -15.29
C GLY A 243 2.99 12.21 -14.75
N GLU A 244 2.92 13.22 -15.63
CA GLU A 244 2.92 14.65 -15.26
C GLU A 244 1.67 15.03 -14.46
N ALA A 245 0.48 14.60 -14.91
CA ALA A 245 -0.78 14.88 -14.22
C ALA A 245 -0.79 14.30 -12.80
N PHE A 246 -0.38 13.05 -12.62
CA PHE A 246 -0.32 12.40 -11.31
C PHE A 246 0.82 12.92 -10.43
N GLY A 247 1.95 13.34 -11.03
CA GLY A 247 2.99 14.08 -10.32
C GLY A 247 2.49 15.43 -9.78
N ASN A 248 1.73 16.17 -10.59
CA ASN A 248 1.12 17.43 -10.19
C ASN A 248 0.06 17.24 -9.09
N TYR A 249 -0.81 16.23 -9.24
CA TYR A 249 -1.79 15.90 -8.20
C TYR A 249 -1.12 15.44 -6.90
N THR A 250 -0.05 14.65 -6.96
CA THR A 250 0.73 14.25 -5.79
C THR A 250 1.25 15.48 -5.05
N LYS A 251 1.88 16.43 -5.76
CA LYS A 251 2.33 17.71 -5.17
C LYS A 251 1.17 18.48 -4.57
N LEU A 252 0.06 18.63 -5.28
CA LEU A 252 -1.13 19.32 -4.79
C LEU A 252 -1.67 18.69 -3.50
N ALA A 253 -1.87 17.37 -3.50
CA ALA A 253 -2.47 16.61 -2.41
C ALA A 253 -1.60 16.59 -1.15
N THR A 254 -0.27 16.67 -1.31
CA THR A 254 0.75 16.60 -0.25
C THR A 254 1.36 17.96 0.10
N ASN A 255 0.71 19.06 -0.27
CA ASN A 255 1.18 20.43 0.02
C ASN A 255 2.63 20.69 -0.48
N GLY A 256 2.94 20.14 -1.65
CA GLY A 256 4.23 20.27 -2.35
C GLY A 256 5.37 19.43 -1.79
N THR A 257 5.14 18.64 -0.74
CA THR A 257 6.20 17.89 -0.06
C THR A 257 6.41 16.47 -0.58
N GLY A 258 5.42 15.90 -1.28
CA GLY A 258 5.50 14.58 -1.86
C GLY A 258 6.30 14.52 -3.17
N VAL A 259 7.02 13.41 -3.38
CA VAL A 259 7.86 13.12 -4.55
C VAL A 259 7.40 11.81 -5.18
N TYR A 260 6.52 11.90 -6.17
CA TYR A 260 6.04 10.74 -6.92
C TYR A 260 7.19 10.04 -7.68
N CYS A 261 7.54 8.82 -7.23
CA CYS A 261 8.59 8.03 -7.86
C CYS A 261 8.15 6.63 -8.30
N THR A 262 7.10 6.06 -7.70
CA THR A 262 6.65 4.70 -8.00
C THR A 262 5.15 4.59 -8.09
N THR A 263 4.66 3.64 -8.88
CA THR A 263 3.24 3.32 -9.05
C THR A 263 2.88 1.97 -8.46
N ALA A 264 1.71 1.87 -7.84
CA ALA A 264 1.18 0.61 -7.34
C ALA A 264 -0.36 0.63 -7.37
N GLN A 265 -0.99 -0.50 -7.08
CA GLN A 265 -2.45 -0.56 -6.99
C GLN A 265 -2.94 -0.82 -5.55
N GLU A 266 -2.09 -1.15 -4.59
CA GLU A 266 -2.56 -1.70 -3.29
C GLU A 266 -2.29 -0.81 -2.07
N ASP A 267 -1.40 0.19 -2.18
CA ASP A 267 -0.85 0.87 -1.01
C ASP A 267 -1.91 1.64 -0.23
N ASN A 268 -2.70 2.49 -0.90
CA ASN A 268 -3.76 3.25 -0.22
C ASN A 268 -4.82 2.31 0.42
N ALA A 269 -5.16 1.20 -0.22
CA ALA A 269 -6.12 0.24 0.30
C ALA A 269 -5.61 -0.52 1.53
N THR A 270 -4.34 -0.95 1.49
CA THR A 270 -3.67 -1.59 2.62
C THR A 270 -3.58 -0.63 3.81
N LEU A 271 -3.18 0.61 3.56
CA LEU A 271 -3.06 1.65 4.57
C LEU A 271 -4.42 2.03 5.15
N GLU A 272 -5.49 2.10 4.36
CA GLU A 272 -6.84 2.37 4.87
C GLU A 272 -7.34 1.28 5.82
N ALA A 273 -7.09 0.00 5.48
CA ALA A 273 -7.43 -1.09 6.39
C ALA A 273 -6.64 -0.99 7.71
N LEU A 274 -5.34 -0.70 7.64
CA LEU A 274 -4.47 -0.59 8.80
C LEU A 274 -4.79 0.63 9.67
N ILE A 275 -5.19 1.77 9.10
CA ILE A 275 -5.50 2.96 9.92
C ILE A 275 -6.82 2.79 10.69
N ARG A 276 -7.82 2.14 10.07
CA ARG A 276 -9.05 1.75 10.76
C ARG A 276 -8.78 0.73 11.86
N ALA A 277 -7.88 -0.22 11.62
CA ALA A 277 -7.43 -1.17 12.63
C ALA A 277 -6.71 -0.49 13.79
N HIS A 278 -5.92 0.56 13.52
CA HIS A 278 -5.28 1.36 14.57
C HIS A 278 -6.31 2.11 15.41
N ALA A 279 -7.29 2.75 14.78
CA ALA A 279 -8.39 3.41 15.50
C ALA A 279 -9.17 2.43 16.39
N ALA A 280 -9.19 1.13 16.04
CA ALA A 280 -9.76 0.06 16.83
C ALA A 280 -8.80 -0.57 17.88
N GLY A 281 -7.54 -0.11 17.95
CA GLY A 281 -6.53 -0.62 18.88
C GLY A 281 -5.95 -1.99 18.51
N LEU A 282 -6.07 -2.40 17.24
CA LEU A 282 -5.63 -3.72 16.76
C LEU A 282 -4.21 -3.72 16.20
N VAL A 283 -3.73 -2.58 15.70
CA VAL A 283 -2.38 -2.38 15.15
C VAL A 283 -1.82 -1.02 15.56
N ASP A 284 -0.52 -0.81 15.37
CA ASP A 284 0.12 0.50 15.46
C ASP A 284 0.48 1.02 14.06
N TYR A 285 -0.24 2.04 13.59
CA TYR A 285 -0.05 2.59 12.25
C TYR A 285 1.34 3.23 12.07
N ALA A 286 2.00 3.64 13.16
CA ALA A 286 3.37 4.17 13.11
C ALA A 286 4.43 3.08 12.85
N ARG A 287 4.04 1.81 12.68
CA ARG A 287 4.91 0.65 12.42
C ARG A 287 4.82 0.13 10.97
N ILE A 288 4.38 0.95 10.03
CA ILE A 288 4.23 0.56 8.62
C ILE A 288 5.39 1.10 7.79
N ILE A 289 5.92 0.24 6.92
CA ILE A 289 6.96 0.55 5.94
C ILE A 289 6.40 0.18 4.56
N VAL A 290 6.45 1.14 3.64
CA VAL A 290 6.07 0.93 2.24
C VAL A 290 7.34 0.89 1.40
N MET A 291 7.67 -0.28 0.86
CA MET A 291 8.83 -0.54 0.02
C MET A 291 8.39 -1.05 -1.35
N ARG A 292 8.87 -0.41 -2.41
CA ARG A 292 8.60 -0.82 -3.79
C ARG A 292 9.89 -1.04 -4.56
N THR A 293 9.88 -1.93 -5.55
CA THR A 293 11.05 -2.20 -6.42
C THR A 293 10.69 -2.01 -7.88
N ALA A 294 11.52 -1.31 -8.63
CA ALA A 294 11.14 -0.79 -9.94
C ALA A 294 11.21 -1.86 -11.06
N SER A 295 10.07 -2.45 -11.43
CA SER A 295 9.99 -3.51 -12.46
C SER A 295 9.95 -2.99 -13.90
N ASP A 296 9.56 -1.74 -14.08
CA ASP A 296 9.32 -1.08 -15.35
C ASP A 296 9.27 0.44 -15.17
N MET A 297 9.45 1.19 -16.25
CA MET A 297 9.25 2.64 -16.31
C MET A 297 7.77 2.95 -16.54
N ASP A 298 7.20 3.82 -15.72
CA ASP A 298 5.78 4.21 -15.80
C ASP A 298 5.45 4.97 -17.09
N ARG A 299 6.46 5.49 -17.79
CA ARG A 299 6.33 6.28 -19.02
C ARG A 299 7.49 6.02 -19.98
N PRO A 300 7.25 6.14 -21.29
CA PRO A 300 8.28 5.99 -22.31
C PRO A 300 9.39 7.04 -22.16
N TYR A 301 10.58 6.72 -22.67
CA TYR A 301 11.60 7.73 -22.96
C TYR A 301 11.15 8.66 -24.10
N ILE A 302 11.84 9.79 -24.27
CA ILE A 302 11.47 10.79 -25.29
C ILE A 302 11.50 10.15 -26.69
N GLY A 303 10.36 10.20 -27.38
CA GLY A 303 10.20 9.71 -28.75
C GLY A 303 9.54 8.33 -28.88
N GLU A 304 9.38 7.58 -27.79
CA GLU A 304 8.62 6.33 -27.78
C GLU A 304 7.13 6.58 -27.47
N ALA A 305 6.26 5.77 -28.08
CA ALA A 305 4.82 5.84 -27.81
C ALA A 305 4.48 5.17 -26.48
N ALA A 306 3.57 5.76 -25.71
CA ALA A 306 3.11 5.20 -24.43
C ALA A 306 2.54 3.78 -24.57
N THR A 307 1.86 3.49 -25.69
CA THR A 307 1.36 2.14 -26.01
C THR A 307 2.48 1.13 -26.25
N THR A 308 3.65 1.58 -26.75
CA THR A 308 4.82 0.71 -26.91
C THR A 308 5.44 0.40 -25.55
N ASN A 309 5.65 1.44 -24.72
CA ASN A 309 6.14 1.26 -23.35
C ASN A 309 5.32 0.24 -22.57
N LEU A 310 3.99 0.36 -22.62
CA LEU A 310 3.09 -0.50 -21.85
C LEU A 310 2.96 -1.93 -22.40
N PHE A 311 2.79 -2.09 -23.72
CA PHE A 311 2.44 -3.40 -24.28
C PHE A 311 3.63 -4.22 -24.78
N TRP A 312 4.72 -3.55 -25.18
CA TRP A 312 5.74 -4.17 -26.02
C TRP A 312 7.18 -3.96 -25.55
N SER A 313 7.46 -2.95 -24.72
CA SER A 313 8.82 -2.68 -24.28
C SER A 313 9.32 -3.77 -23.32
N ASN A 314 10.37 -4.47 -23.75
CA ASN A 314 11.11 -5.37 -22.86
C ASN A 314 12.19 -4.58 -22.13
N GLN A 315 11.90 -4.18 -20.90
CA GLN A 315 12.80 -3.36 -20.09
C GLN A 315 13.84 -4.17 -19.32
N GLY A 316 13.74 -5.51 -19.31
CA GLY A 316 14.68 -6.40 -18.62
C GLY A 316 14.69 -6.30 -17.08
N ALA A 317 13.73 -5.59 -16.48
CA ALA A 317 13.81 -5.19 -15.07
C ALA A 317 12.88 -5.96 -14.11
N PHE A 318 11.90 -6.71 -14.61
CA PHE A 318 10.97 -7.47 -13.77
C PHE A 318 11.69 -8.42 -12.81
N GLU A 319 12.50 -9.35 -13.33
CA GLU A 319 13.21 -10.35 -12.51
C GLU A 319 14.22 -9.70 -11.52
N PRO A 320 15.05 -8.73 -11.94
CA PRO A 320 15.87 -7.99 -10.98
C PRO A 320 15.09 -7.26 -9.90
N ALA A 321 13.96 -6.63 -10.23
CA ALA A 321 13.12 -5.93 -9.26
C ALA A 321 12.56 -6.90 -8.22
N VAL A 322 11.96 -8.02 -8.65
CA VAL A 322 11.50 -9.09 -7.75
C VAL A 322 12.64 -9.55 -6.84
N LYS A 323 13.83 -9.79 -7.39
CA LYS A 323 15.01 -10.17 -6.58
C LYS A 323 15.40 -9.10 -5.56
N ASN A 324 15.25 -7.83 -5.91
CA ASN A 324 15.57 -6.70 -5.03
C ASN A 324 14.59 -6.54 -3.88
N ILE A 325 13.36 -7.07 -3.96
CA ILE A 325 12.43 -7.17 -2.82
C ILE A 325 13.12 -7.91 -1.67
N TYR A 326 13.65 -9.12 -1.96
CA TYR A 326 14.39 -9.89 -0.97
C TYR A 326 15.69 -9.20 -0.55
N LEU A 327 16.53 -8.78 -1.51
CA LEU A 327 17.87 -8.30 -1.20
C LEU A 327 17.86 -7.08 -0.27
N ALA A 328 16.94 -6.14 -0.48
CA ALA A 328 16.78 -4.98 0.40
C ALA A 328 15.85 -5.27 1.59
N GLY A 329 14.72 -5.93 1.34
CA GLY A 329 13.71 -6.19 2.36
C GLY A 329 14.23 -7.07 3.49
N VAL A 330 15.05 -8.09 3.20
CA VAL A 330 15.64 -8.94 4.26
C VAL A 330 16.50 -8.13 5.21
N LYS A 331 17.19 -7.08 4.74
CA LYS A 331 17.97 -6.17 5.61
C LYS A 331 17.09 -5.38 6.55
N VAL A 332 15.90 -4.97 6.09
CA VAL A 332 14.90 -4.32 6.95
C VAL A 332 14.40 -5.30 8.02
N VAL A 333 14.06 -6.53 7.64
CA VAL A 333 13.61 -7.58 8.59
C VAL A 333 14.69 -7.88 9.63
N GLU A 334 15.93 -8.15 9.20
CA GLU A 334 17.08 -8.38 10.09
C GLU A 334 17.31 -7.19 11.03
N GLY A 335 17.25 -5.95 10.52
CA GLY A 335 17.38 -4.74 11.32
C GLY A 335 16.34 -4.63 12.43
N ILE A 336 15.07 -4.93 12.11
CA ILE A 336 13.96 -4.93 13.08
C ILE A 336 14.15 -6.01 14.14
N LEU A 337 14.46 -7.25 13.73
CA LEU A 337 14.61 -8.39 14.64
C LEU A 337 15.81 -8.19 15.57
N ASN A 338 16.96 -7.77 15.04
CA ASN A 338 18.17 -7.54 15.82
C ASN A 338 18.03 -6.36 16.79
N GLY A 339 17.32 -5.30 16.37
CA GLY A 339 17.03 -4.12 17.19
C GLY A 339 15.77 -4.24 18.06
N TRP A 340 15.16 -5.42 18.16
CA TRP A 340 13.81 -5.57 18.72
C TRP A 340 13.67 -4.96 20.11
N ASN A 341 14.49 -5.41 21.08
CA ASN A 341 14.36 -4.98 22.47
C ASN A 341 14.79 -3.52 22.69
N SER A 342 15.71 -3.00 21.88
CA SER A 342 16.28 -1.65 22.06
C SER A 342 15.46 -0.55 21.39
N THR A 343 14.83 -0.85 20.25
CA THR A 343 14.26 0.17 19.36
C THR A 343 12.85 -0.17 18.93
N PHE A 344 12.62 -1.40 18.45
CA PHE A 344 11.37 -1.69 17.73
C PHE A 344 10.22 -2.13 18.64
N ALA A 345 10.47 -2.85 19.74
CA ALA A 345 9.44 -3.21 20.71
C ALA A 345 8.85 -1.97 21.41
N PRO A 346 9.64 -0.98 21.88
CA PRO A 346 9.09 0.29 22.38
C PRO A 346 8.35 1.11 21.31
N GLY A 347 8.72 0.96 20.03
CA GLY A 347 8.20 1.74 18.93
C GLY A 347 9.13 2.89 18.51
N VAL A 348 9.12 3.22 17.23
CA VAL A 348 9.89 4.35 16.68
C VAL A 348 9.04 5.61 16.75
N LYS A 349 9.49 6.62 17.51
CA LYS A 349 8.77 7.89 17.63
C LYS A 349 8.81 8.66 16.30
N ALA A 350 7.63 9.01 15.79
CA ALA A 350 7.51 9.80 14.56
C ALA A 350 8.04 11.23 14.71
N THR A 351 8.61 11.75 13.62
CA THR A 351 9.09 13.14 13.48
C THR A 351 8.17 13.99 12.60
N ASN A 352 7.18 13.37 11.98
CA ASN A 352 6.20 13.91 11.06
C ASN A 352 4.77 13.61 11.54
N TYR A 353 3.77 14.14 10.84
CA TYR A 353 2.40 13.63 10.95
C TYR A 353 2.36 12.17 10.47
N VAL A 354 1.48 11.36 11.06
CA VAL A 354 1.30 9.95 10.69
C VAL A 354 -0.19 9.66 10.71
N GLY A 355 -0.76 9.29 9.57
CA GLY A 355 -2.18 9.00 9.43
C GLY A 355 -2.77 9.40 8.08
N ASP A 356 -4.08 9.60 8.04
CA ASP A 356 -4.84 9.97 6.85
C ASP A 356 -5.14 11.47 6.77
N ILE A 357 -5.73 11.89 5.65
CA ILE A 357 -6.18 13.27 5.42
C ILE A 357 -7.21 13.79 6.44
N PHE A 358 -7.87 12.89 7.19
CA PHE A 358 -8.87 13.25 8.19
C PHE A 358 -8.32 13.41 9.61
N GLY A 359 -7.08 13.01 9.88
CA GLY A 359 -6.60 12.94 11.25
C GLY A 359 -7.31 11.87 12.07
N THR A 360 -7.74 10.76 11.46
CA THR A 360 -8.58 9.71 12.07
C THR A 360 -8.00 9.19 13.38
N ILE A 361 -6.68 9.12 13.48
CA ILE A 361 -5.94 8.60 14.64
C ILE A 361 -5.33 9.72 15.52
N GLY A 362 -5.79 10.95 15.34
CA GLY A 362 -5.28 12.16 16.00
C GLY A 362 -4.16 12.85 15.20
N GLY A 363 -3.62 13.92 15.77
CA GLY A 363 -2.68 14.82 15.10
C GLY A 363 -3.35 15.81 14.14
N THR A 364 -2.53 16.63 13.48
CA THR A 364 -2.97 17.58 12.45
C THR A 364 -2.17 17.29 11.19
N PRO A 365 -2.82 16.84 10.10
CA PRO A 365 -2.14 16.67 8.80
C PRO A 365 -1.51 17.99 8.35
N ASP A 366 -0.27 17.93 7.86
CA ASP A 366 0.43 19.05 7.20
C ASP A 366 0.24 19.08 5.67
N PHE A 367 -0.61 18.17 5.20
CA PHE A 367 -1.27 18.14 3.90
C PHE A 367 -2.79 18.21 4.09
N GLY A 368 -3.59 18.10 3.03
CA GLY A 368 -5.04 18.08 3.20
C GLY A 368 -5.70 19.47 3.31
N PRO A 369 -7.02 19.51 3.55
CA PRO A 369 -7.80 20.73 3.85
C PRO A 369 -7.29 21.56 5.03
N GLY A 370 -6.51 20.95 5.94
CA GLY A 370 -5.94 21.59 7.13
C GLY A 370 -4.61 22.30 6.88
N ALA A 371 -3.99 22.07 5.72
CA ALA A 371 -2.83 22.77 5.24
C ALA A 371 -3.25 23.67 4.07
N VAL A 372 -3.32 24.97 4.29
CA VAL A 372 -3.73 25.92 3.25
C VAL A 372 -2.73 25.87 2.09
N PHE A 373 -3.10 25.23 0.99
CA PHE A 373 -2.39 25.32 -0.28
C PHE A 373 -3.02 26.43 -1.14
N ASN A 374 -2.24 27.45 -1.50
CA ASN A 374 -2.64 28.58 -2.36
C ASN A 374 -3.91 29.35 -1.94
N ASP A 375 -4.17 29.54 -0.64
CA ASP A 375 -5.36 30.27 -0.14
C ASP A 375 -6.71 29.73 -0.68
N ASN A 376 -6.77 28.45 -1.08
CA ASN A 376 -7.99 27.80 -1.55
C ASN A 376 -8.71 27.13 -0.37
N PRO A 377 -9.72 27.76 0.26
CA PRO A 377 -10.44 27.16 1.37
C PRO A 377 -11.23 25.96 0.88
N VAL A 378 -11.01 24.79 1.49
CA VAL A 378 -11.89 23.64 1.30
C VAL A 378 -13.27 24.03 1.81
N THR A 379 -14.28 24.02 0.93
CA THR A 379 -15.66 24.08 1.40
C THR A 379 -15.92 22.79 2.16
N SER A 380 -15.90 22.86 3.49
CA SER A 380 -16.16 21.71 4.36
C SER A 380 -17.37 20.95 3.81
N VAL A 381 -17.19 19.70 3.39
CA VAL A 381 -18.32 18.83 3.06
C VAL A 381 -19.09 18.69 4.35
N GLY A 382 -20.16 19.49 4.50
CA GLY A 382 -21.05 19.40 5.65
C GLY A 382 -21.40 17.93 5.81
N LYS A 383 -21.18 17.36 7.00
CA LYS A 383 -21.49 15.96 7.33
C LYS A 383 -22.74 15.58 6.56
N ARG A 384 -22.64 14.67 5.58
CA ARG A 384 -23.84 14.14 4.92
C ARG A 384 -24.68 13.54 6.04
N GLY A 385 -25.67 14.31 6.48
CA GLY A 385 -26.41 13.99 7.68
C GLY A 385 -27.05 12.63 7.45
N VAL A 386 -26.69 11.64 8.25
CA VAL A 386 -27.51 10.44 8.37
C VAL A 386 -28.82 10.92 8.97
N VAL A 387 -29.78 11.26 8.11
CA VAL A 387 -31.16 11.51 8.51
C VAL A 387 -31.60 10.22 9.19
N ARG A 388 -31.67 10.23 10.53
CA ARG A 388 -32.25 9.14 11.30
C ARG A 388 -33.68 8.95 10.79
N ARG A 389 -33.91 7.97 9.92
CA ARG A 389 -35.26 7.49 9.59
C ARG A 389 -35.88 7.03 10.91
N ARG A 390 -36.78 7.85 11.48
CA ARG A 390 -37.65 7.42 12.57
C ARG A 390 -38.53 6.31 12.02
N VAL A 391 -38.27 5.08 12.44
CA VAL A 391 -39.20 3.97 12.22
C VAL A 391 -40.47 4.29 13.02
N PRO A 392 -41.66 4.36 12.40
CA PRO A 392 -42.90 4.53 13.14
C PRO A 392 -43.12 3.30 14.01
N ARG A 393 -43.25 3.49 15.33
CA ARG A 393 -43.77 2.43 16.20
C ARG A 393 -45.24 2.24 15.82
N LYS A 394 -45.60 1.01 15.43
CA LYS A 394 -46.99 0.55 15.40
C LYS A 394 -47.44 0.17 16.79
#